data_AF-A0A1W6K0Y7-F1
#
_entry.id   AF-A0A1W6K0Y7-F1
#
_cell.length_a   1.000
_cell.length_b   1.000
_cell.length_c   1.000
_cell.angle_alpha   90.00
_cell.angle_beta   90.00
_cell.angle_gamma   90.00
#
_symmetry.space_group_name_H-M   'P 1'
#
loop_
_entity.id
_entity.type
_entity.pdbx_description
1 polymer ?
#
loop_
_entity_poly.entity_id
_entity_poly.type
_entity_poly.pdbx_seq_one_letter_code
_entity_poly.pdbx_strand_id
1 'polypeptide(L)'
;MAEIGKLLIPGVTVSKMRNGRKEIYYVYLPQRFDKYLSYGKWSVTAITNEREILIGLRSIYRHGSYFVLTLPISLRQIWEQYLGKEIDLILEKVA
;
A
#
# COMPACT_ATOMS: atom_id res chain seq x y z
N MET A 1 -14.24 -7.64 -22.02
CA MET A 1 -14.31 -7.11 -20.63
C MET A 1 -13.01 -6.36 -20.40
N ALA A 2 -13.05 -5.07 -20.03
CA ALA A 2 -11.84 -4.31 -19.78
C ALA A 2 -11.20 -4.79 -18.47
N GLU A 3 -10.00 -5.35 -18.54
CA GLU A 3 -9.23 -5.70 -17.36
C GLU A 3 -8.72 -4.40 -16.72
N ILE A 4 -9.10 -4.15 -15.47
CA ILE A 4 -8.58 -2.99 -14.73
C ILE A 4 -7.12 -3.32 -14.38
N GLY A 5 -6.20 -2.89 -15.25
CA GLY A 5 -4.76 -3.13 -15.06
C GLY A 5 -4.14 -2.26 -13.97
N LYS A 6 -4.73 -1.10 -13.67
CA LYS A 6 -4.19 -0.08 -12.76
C LYS A 6 -5.30 0.56 -11.91
N LEU A 7 -5.05 0.67 -10.60
CA LEU A 7 -5.94 1.26 -9.61
C LEU A 7 -5.24 2.41 -8.91
N LEU A 8 -5.87 3.59 -8.88
CA LEU A 8 -5.49 4.68 -7.98
C LEU A 8 -6.31 4.57 -6.70
N ILE A 9 -5.64 4.42 -5.56
CA ILE A 9 -6.22 4.36 -4.23
C ILE A 9 -5.78 5.61 -3.48
N PRO A 10 -6.64 6.64 -3.43
CA PRO A 10 -6.26 7.91 -2.81
C PRO A 10 -6.46 7.89 -1.29
N GLY A 11 -5.63 8.69 -0.60
CA GLY A 11 -5.83 9.05 0.81
C GLY A 11 -5.65 7.91 1.79
N VAL A 12 -4.66 7.03 1.59
CA VAL A 12 -4.36 5.97 2.56
C VAL A 12 -3.35 6.44 3.60
N THR A 13 -3.61 6.13 4.86
CA THR A 13 -2.75 6.56 5.97
C THR A 13 -1.57 5.60 6.17
N VAL A 14 -0.34 6.13 6.16
CA VAL A 14 0.84 5.35 6.54
C VAL A 14 0.81 5.08 8.03
N SER A 15 0.83 3.80 8.38
CA SER A 15 0.77 3.30 9.75
C SER A 15 2.00 2.45 10.07
N LYS A 16 2.31 2.34 11.36
CA LYS A 16 3.44 1.55 11.87
C LYS A 16 2.99 0.67 13.01
N MET A 17 3.47 -0.56 13.03
CA MET A 17 3.33 -1.46 14.18
C MET A 17 4.68 -2.10 14.52
N ARG A 18 4.78 -2.57 15.77
CA ARG A 18 5.88 -3.42 16.22
C ARG A 18 5.40 -4.86 16.33
N ASN A 19 6.12 -5.78 15.70
CA ASN A 19 5.95 -7.21 15.88
C ASN A 19 7.23 -7.78 16.50
N GLY A 20 7.23 -7.91 17.82
CA GLY A 20 8.43 -8.19 18.61
C GLY A 20 9.48 -7.09 18.42
N ARG A 21 10.65 -7.45 17.90
CA ARG A 21 11.75 -6.52 17.60
C ARG A 21 11.67 -5.88 16.20
N LYS A 22 10.71 -6.29 15.37
CA LYS A 22 10.58 -5.82 13.99
C LYS A 22 9.58 -4.68 13.89
N GLU A 23 9.93 -3.65 13.14
CA GLU A 23 9.02 -2.57 12.77
C GLU A 23 8.40 -2.88 11.40
N ILE A 24 7.08 -2.72 11.30
CA ILE A 24 6.33 -2.98 10.08
C ILE A 24 5.54 -1.72 9.75
N TYR A 25 5.79 -1.18 8.56
CA TYR A 25 5.00 -0.10 7.99
C TYR A 25 3.94 -0.70 7.08
N TYR A 26 2.75 -0.13 7.10
CA TYR A 26 1.63 -0.64 6.32
C TYR A 26 0.59 0.44 6.07
N VAL A 27 -0.30 0.17 5.12
CA VAL A 27 -1.51 0.95 4.87
C VAL A 27 -2.71 0.02 4.84
N TYR A 28 -3.85 0.51 5.34
CA TYR A 28 -5.13 -0.11 5.07
C TYR A 28 -5.67 0.38 3.73
N LEU A 29 -6.17 -0.53 2.91
CA LEU A 29 -6.83 -0.20 1.65
C LEU A 29 -8.33 0.02 1.92
N PRO A 30 -8.93 1.11 1.41
CA PRO A 30 -10.35 1.40 1.65
C PRO A 30 -11.27 0.34 1.04
N GLN A 31 -12.27 -0.11 1.79
CA GLN A 31 -13.19 -1.19 1.41
C GLN A 31 -13.90 -0.99 0.07
N ARG A 32 -14.10 0.26 -0.37
CA ARG A 32 -14.68 0.57 -1.69
C ARG A 32 -13.89 -0.03 -2.86
N PHE A 33 -12.61 -0.38 -2.64
CA PHE A 33 -11.75 -1.01 -3.63
C PHE A 33 -11.73 -2.55 -3.55
N ASP A 34 -12.35 -3.18 -2.54
CA ASP A 34 -12.26 -4.63 -2.31
C ASP A 34 -12.62 -5.46 -3.55
N LYS A 35 -13.62 -5.04 -4.33
CA LYS A 35 -14.06 -5.76 -5.54
C LYS A 35 -13.04 -5.73 -6.69
N TYR A 36 -12.06 -4.82 -6.62
CA TYR A 36 -10.98 -4.70 -7.59
C TYR A 36 -9.67 -5.29 -7.08
N LEU A 37 -9.57 -5.50 -5.76
CA LEU A 37 -8.40 -6.08 -5.11
C LEU A 37 -8.52 -7.60 -5.12
N SER A 38 -7.40 -8.26 -5.40
CA SER A 38 -7.29 -9.70 -5.35
C SER A 38 -6.05 -10.11 -4.57
N TYR A 39 -6.09 -11.29 -3.97
CA TYR A 39 -4.89 -11.94 -3.48
C TYR A 39 -3.88 -12.09 -4.62
N GLY A 40 -2.59 -11.87 -4.32
CA GLY A 40 -1.53 -11.89 -5.33
C GLY A 40 -0.52 -10.77 -5.13
N LYS A 41 0.41 -10.66 -6.09
CA LYS A 41 1.40 -9.58 -6.12
C LYS A 41 0.90 -8.43 -6.98
N TRP A 42 1.03 -7.24 -6.44
CA TRP A 42 0.73 -5.98 -7.12
C TRP A 42 2.03 -5.20 -7.25
N SER A 43 2.23 -4.56 -8.40
CA SER A 43 3.25 -3.52 -8.53
C SER A 43 2.70 -2.25 -7.87
N VAL A 44 3.44 -1.72 -6.90
CA VAL A 44 3.00 -0.60 -6.07
C VAL A 44 3.89 0.61 -6.30
N THR A 45 3.25 1.75 -6.50
CA THR A 45 3.88 3.07 -6.46
C THR A 45 3.13 3.93 -5.45
N ALA A 46 3.84 4.58 -4.54
CA ALA A 46 3.25 5.60 -3.68
C ALA A 46 3.40 6.97 -4.33
N ILE A 47 2.35 7.78 -4.28
CA ILE A 47 2.39 9.19 -4.64
C ILE A 47 2.28 9.98 -3.35
N THR A 48 3.29 10.80 -3.08
CA THR A 48 3.27 11.74 -1.97
C THR A 48 3.27 13.16 -2.52
N ASN A 49 3.06 14.16 -1.65
CA ASN A 49 3.08 15.57 -2.04
C ASN A 49 4.38 16.03 -2.72
N GLU A 50 5.47 15.29 -2.51
CA GLU A 50 6.81 15.66 -2.97
C GLU A 50 7.25 14.88 -4.22
N ARG A 51 6.76 13.64 -4.39
CA ARG A 51 7.26 12.74 -5.44
C ARG A 51 6.45 11.44 -5.57
N GLU A 52 6.70 10.74 -6.68
CA GLU A 52 6.39 9.33 -6.83
C GLU A 52 7.52 8.47 -6.25
N ILE A 53 7.16 7.39 -5.56
CA ILE A 53 8.06 6.44 -4.93
C ILE A 53 7.72 5.04 -5.43
N LEU A 54 8.63 4.45 -6.21
CA LEU A 54 8.50 3.07 -6.65
C LEU A 54 8.69 2.13 -5.45
N ILE A 55 7.61 1.50 -4.98
CA ILE A 55 7.64 0.52 -3.89
C ILE A 55 7.99 -0.89 -4.40
N GLY A 56 7.59 -1.19 -5.65
CA GLY A 56 7.79 -2.48 -6.30
C GLY A 56 6.73 -3.50 -5.91
N LEU A 57 7.03 -4.79 -6.10
CA LEU A 57 6.06 -5.87 -5.90
C LEU A 57 5.73 -6.07 -4.42
N ARG A 58 4.44 -5.97 -4.08
CA ARG A 58 3.91 -6.27 -2.74
C ARG A 58 2.71 -7.19 -2.82
N SER A 59 2.61 -8.04 -1.80
CA SER A 59 1.40 -8.82 -1.59
C SER A 59 0.44 -8.02 -0.73
N ILE A 60 -0.84 -8.09 -1.09
CA ILE A 60 -1.93 -7.58 -0.28
C ILE A 60 -2.52 -8.76 0.50
N TYR A 61 -2.82 -8.56 1.77
CA TYR A 61 -3.41 -9.59 2.63
C TYR A 61 -4.61 -9.03 3.38
N ARG A 62 -5.48 -9.91 3.88
CA ARG A 62 -6.60 -9.48 4.72
C ARG A 62 -6.18 -9.36 6.19
N HIS A 63 -6.64 -8.30 6.83
CA HIS A 63 -6.63 -8.13 8.27
C HIS A 63 -8.05 -7.71 8.70
N GLY A 64 -8.79 -8.67 9.27
CA GLY A 64 -10.23 -8.50 9.51
C GLY A 64 -10.99 -8.24 8.20
N SER A 65 -11.76 -7.16 8.17
CA SER A 65 -12.58 -6.75 7.03
C SER A 65 -11.87 -5.82 6.04
N TYR A 66 -10.56 -5.61 6.19
CA TYR A 66 -9.78 -4.70 5.35
C TYR A 66 -8.64 -5.43 4.67
N PHE A 67 -8.33 -5.02 3.44
CA PHE A 67 -7.06 -5.36 2.82
C PHE A 67 -5.95 -4.45 3.36
N VAL A 68 -4.77 -5.03 3.54
CA VAL A 68 -3.57 -4.37 4.05
C VAL A 68 -2.42 -4.60 3.10
N LEU A 69 -1.62 -3.55 2.91
CA LEU A 69 -0.39 -3.57 2.13
C LEU A 69 0.78 -3.16 3.02
N THR A 70 1.81 -3.99 3.09
CA THR A 70 3.05 -3.66 3.81
C THR A 70 3.97 -2.82 2.95
N LEU A 71 4.55 -1.81 3.58
CA LEU A 71 5.55 -0.94 2.97
C LEU A 71 6.96 -1.46 3.30
N PRO A 72 7.93 -1.36 2.38
CA PRO A 72 9.25 -1.93 2.56
C PRO A 72 10.05 -1.20 3.64
N ILE A 73 10.66 -1.98 4.52
CA ILE A 73 11.52 -1.46 5.60
C ILE A 73 12.76 -0.72 5.08
N SER A 74 13.22 -1.02 3.86
CA SER A 74 14.34 -0.31 3.22
C SER A 74 14.05 1.18 3.00
N LEU A 75 12.77 1.57 2.91
CA LEU A 75 12.33 2.95 2.76
C LEU A 75 11.87 3.57 4.09
N ARG A 76 12.28 3.01 5.23
CA ARG A 76 11.92 3.45 6.58
C ARG A 76 11.99 4.96 6.78
N GLN A 77 13.09 5.59 6.39
CA GLN A 77 13.27 7.03 6.58
C GLN A 77 12.17 7.85 5.90
N ILE A 78 11.69 7.39 4.74
CA ILE A 78 10.57 8.01 4.04
C ILE A 78 9.28 7.77 4.81
N TRP A 79 8.98 6.54 5.20
CA TRP A 79 7.71 6.24 5.91
C TRP A 79 7.58 6.93 7.26
N GLU A 80 8.68 7.17 7.96
CA GLU A 80 8.67 7.98 9.19
C GLU A 80 8.25 9.44 8.92
N GLN A 81 8.62 10.04 7.77
CA GLN A 81 8.18 11.40 7.40
C GLN A 81 6.67 11.48 7.10
N TYR A 82 6.09 10.36 6.68
CA TYR A 82 4.68 10.24 6.31
C TYR A 82 3.84 9.50 7.36
N LEU A 83 4.40 9.13 8.52
CA LEU A 83 3.67 8.40 9.55
C LEU A 83 2.46 9.22 10.04
N GLY A 84 1.27 8.63 9.97
CA GLY A 84 0.00 9.28 10.29
C GLY A 84 -0.51 10.27 9.23
N LYS A 85 0.22 10.44 8.11
CA LYS A 85 -0.20 11.26 6.97
C LYS A 85 -0.80 10.39 5.87
N GLU A 86 -1.60 11.02 5.04
CA GLU A 86 -2.18 10.41 3.85
C GLU A 86 -1.20 10.45 2.66
N ILE A 87 -1.20 9.36 1.91
CA ILE A 87 -0.53 9.22 0.62
C ILE A 87 -1.50 8.55 -0.35
N ASP A 88 -1.28 8.70 -1.65
CA ASP A 88 -2.01 7.94 -2.64
C ASP A 88 -1.19 6.72 -3.06
N LEU A 89 -1.86 5.65 -3.45
CA LEU A 89 -1.21 4.47 -4.02
C LEU A 89 -1.71 4.21 -5.44
N ILE A 90 -0.78 3.86 -6.31
CA ILE A 90 -1.05 3.19 -7.56
C ILE A 90 -0.78 1.69 -7.35
N LEU A 91 -1.77 0.86 -7.66
CA LEU A 91 -1.63 -0.59 -7.71
C LEU A 91 -1.84 -1.08 -9.14
N GLU A 92 -0.85 -1.80 -9.66
CA GLU A 92 -0.92 -2.43 -10.97
C GLU A 92 -0.87 -3.95 -10.81
N LYS A 93 -1.84 -4.63 -11.41
CA LYS A 93 -1.94 -6.08 -11.32
C LYS A 93 -0.84 -6.68 -12.19
N VAL A 94 -0.02 -7.56 -11.60
CA VAL A 94 0.98 -8.30 -12.36
C VAL A 94 0.33 -9.61 -12.81
N ALA A 95 0.35 -9.85 -14.12
CA ALA A 95 -0.23 -11.02 -14.78
C ALA A 95 0.37 -12.35 -14.26
#